data_AF-A0A2N2RZ19-F1
#
_entry.id   AF-A0A2N2RZ19-F1
#
_cell.length_a   1.000
_cell.length_b   1.000
_cell.length_c   1.000
_cell.angle_alpha   90.00
_cell.angle_beta   90.00
_cell.angle_gamma   90.00
#
_symmetry.space_group_name_H-M   'P 1'
#
loop_
_entity.id
_entity.type
_entity.pdbx_description
1 polymer ?
#
loop_
_entity_poly.entity_id
_entity_poly.type
_entity_poly.pdbx_seq_one_letter_code
_entity_poly.pdbx_strand_id
1 'polypeptide(L)'
;MSRAANSVFEITKTLGADDAARIKRLLENGVKLPAQPRVLDELRQLINRSELDVRLLARVINKDPGLTAMLFKVVGNSAYRQHQPFDSVEAVLHAVGVSQTFNLVQAIALSGMSEIKKNRPVYEAFWARSHAIGQLAMLIADERVAVCNIFPDQAYLAGIFHDCGVPLLMQRFPTYCAEMKLGAPGIWIDLAEEDRKFNADHCVVGYLVARHWHLPEFICDAIRYHHAIGELGQHEARSMVAIVQLAVDIHYRDQHIASPEWERVKAEVLPELGLSEEALPEFVDIVLERYHGTSEA
;
A
#
# COMPACT_ATOMS: atom_id res chain seq x y z
N MET A 1 22.34 12.31 13.62
CA MET A 1 22.03 11.55 14.86
C MET A 1 20.62 11.02 14.70
N SER A 2 20.51 9.73 14.37
CA SER A 2 19.26 9.01 14.07
C SER A 2 18.32 9.06 15.27
N ARG A 3 17.13 9.66 15.09
CA ARG A 3 16.02 9.48 16.02
C ARG A 3 15.44 8.11 15.71
N ALA A 4 15.60 7.20 16.66
CA ALA A 4 15.17 5.81 16.55
C ALA A 4 13.70 5.71 16.10
N ALA A 5 13.50 4.93 15.06
CA ALA A 5 12.25 4.35 14.61
C ALA A 5 11.47 3.75 15.79
N ASN A 6 10.44 4.45 16.27
CA ASN A 6 9.65 3.92 17.38
C ASN A 6 8.88 2.70 16.88
N SER A 7 9.28 1.52 17.36
CA SER A 7 8.55 0.26 17.24
C SER A 7 7.09 0.41 17.67
N VAL A 8 6.18 -0.45 17.19
CA VAL A 8 4.82 -0.60 17.77
C VAL A 8 4.89 -0.78 19.30
N PHE A 9 5.99 -1.36 19.78
CA PHE A 9 6.33 -1.49 21.19
C PHE A 9 6.63 -0.16 21.91
N GLU A 10 7.14 0.85 21.21
CA GLU A 10 7.39 2.20 21.76
C GLU A 10 6.11 3.06 21.71
N ILE A 11 5.28 2.93 20.66
CA ILE A 11 3.98 3.63 20.57
C ILE A 11 3.01 3.14 21.65
N THR A 12 3.10 1.86 22.02
CA THR A 12 2.31 1.30 23.13
C THR A 12 2.80 1.71 24.52
N LYS A 13 4.02 2.26 24.65
CA LYS A 13 4.51 2.83 25.93
C LYS A 13 3.93 4.20 26.25
N THR A 14 3.51 4.97 25.24
CA THR A 14 2.84 6.27 25.44
C THR A 14 1.33 6.13 25.66
N LEU A 15 0.79 4.92 25.57
CA LEU A 15 -0.62 4.60 25.79
C LEU A 15 -0.84 4.07 27.22
N GLY A 16 -2.05 4.25 27.75
CA GLY A 16 -2.44 3.58 28.99
C GLY A 16 -2.32 2.06 28.86
N ALA A 17 -1.98 1.37 29.96
CA ALA A 17 -1.73 -0.07 29.97
C ALA A 17 -2.90 -0.90 29.38
N ASP A 18 -4.14 -0.44 29.59
CA ASP A 18 -5.34 -1.09 29.06
C ASP A 18 -5.48 -0.92 27.53
N ASP A 19 -5.12 0.24 26.99
CA ASP A 19 -5.15 0.52 25.57
C ASP A 19 -4.05 -0.22 24.82
N ALA A 20 -2.84 -0.26 25.40
CA ALA A 20 -1.74 -1.08 24.90
C ALA A 20 -2.12 -2.58 24.87
N ALA A 21 -2.77 -3.09 25.91
CA ALA A 21 -3.24 -4.47 25.97
C ALA A 21 -4.40 -4.77 25.00
N ARG A 22 -5.25 -3.77 24.70
CA ARG A 22 -6.30 -3.90 23.66
C ARG A 22 -5.70 -3.93 22.26
N ILE A 23 -4.77 -3.03 21.95
CA ILE A 23 -4.06 -3.00 20.67
C ILE A 23 -3.30 -4.31 20.46
N LYS A 24 -2.56 -4.75 21.48
CA LYS A 24 -1.84 -6.02 21.43
C LYS A 24 -2.76 -7.21 21.13
N ARG A 25 -3.91 -7.31 21.82
CA ARG A 25 -4.91 -8.36 21.54
C ARG A 25 -5.51 -8.28 20.14
N LEU A 26 -5.78 -7.08 19.62
CA LEU A 26 -6.26 -6.89 18.25
C LEU A 26 -5.24 -7.36 17.22
N LEU A 27 -3.96 -7.03 17.42
CA LEU A 27 -2.86 -7.49 16.58
C LEU A 27 -2.63 -9.01 16.68
N GLU A 28 -2.73 -9.57 17.89
CA GLU A 28 -2.59 -11.02 18.16
C GLU A 28 -3.74 -11.86 17.59
N ASN A 29 -4.97 -11.33 17.57
CA ASN A 29 -6.13 -11.97 16.95
C ASN A 29 -6.02 -12.03 15.41
N GLY A 30 -4.97 -11.43 14.83
CA GLY A 30 -4.67 -11.47 13.41
C GLY A 30 -5.41 -10.40 12.65
N VAL A 31 -4.77 -9.24 12.47
CA VAL A 31 -5.23 -8.23 11.52
C VAL A 31 -4.92 -8.73 10.11
N LYS A 32 -5.98 -9.01 9.35
CA LYS A 32 -5.91 -9.52 7.97
C LYS A 32 -6.57 -8.52 7.03
N LEU A 33 -5.83 -8.11 6.01
CA LEU A 33 -6.47 -7.61 4.80
C LEU A 33 -7.16 -8.80 4.10
N PRO A 34 -8.40 -8.64 3.63
CA PRO A 34 -9.02 -9.68 2.84
C PRO A 34 -8.22 -9.84 1.54
N ALA A 35 -7.81 -11.08 1.26
CA ALA A 35 -7.13 -11.42 0.02
C ALA A 35 -8.10 -11.32 -1.17
N GLN A 36 -7.60 -10.86 -2.30
CA GLN A 36 -8.28 -10.82 -3.59
C GLN A 36 -8.20 -12.21 -4.27
N PRO A 37 -9.34 -12.92 -4.44
CA PRO A 37 -9.32 -14.32 -4.90
C PRO A 37 -8.67 -14.56 -6.27
N ARG A 38 -8.67 -13.56 -7.17
CA ARG A 38 -8.18 -13.71 -8.56
C ARG A 38 -6.66 -13.90 -8.67
N VAL A 39 -5.89 -13.35 -7.74
CA VAL A 39 -4.41 -13.43 -7.77
C VAL A 39 -3.92 -14.87 -7.57
N LEU A 40 -4.63 -15.64 -6.76
CA LEU A 40 -4.30 -17.05 -6.54
C LEU A 40 -4.46 -17.90 -7.80
N ASP A 41 -5.50 -17.64 -8.60
CA ASP A 41 -5.76 -18.38 -9.83
C ASP A 41 -4.71 -18.06 -10.90
N GLU A 42 -4.31 -16.80 -11.02
CA GLU A 42 -3.23 -16.37 -11.93
C GLU A 42 -1.89 -17.00 -11.55
N LEU A 43 -1.52 -16.99 -10.26
CA LEU A 43 -0.29 -17.63 -9.78
C LEU A 43 -0.27 -19.14 -10.04
N ARG A 44 -1.41 -19.82 -9.82
CA ARG A 44 -1.55 -21.24 -10.13
C ARG A 44 -1.35 -21.52 -11.62
N GLN A 45 -1.86 -20.67 -12.50
CA GLN A 45 -1.66 -20.83 -13.94
C GLN A 45 -0.19 -20.69 -14.34
N LEU A 46 0.53 -19.69 -13.80
CA LEU A 46 1.96 -19.49 -14.07
C LEU A 46 2.78 -20.69 -13.63
N ILE A 47 2.54 -21.20 -12.42
CA ILE A 47 3.31 -22.32 -11.88
C ILE A 47 2.98 -23.64 -12.58
N ASN A 48 1.73 -23.86 -12.96
CA ASN A 48 1.35 -25.00 -13.78
C ASN A 48 2.02 -24.97 -15.16
N ARG A 49 2.38 -23.79 -15.67
CA ARG A 49 3.17 -23.62 -16.90
C ARG A 49 4.68 -23.71 -16.66
N SER A 50 5.13 -24.02 -15.45
CA SER A 50 6.54 -24.02 -15.05
C SER A 50 7.23 -22.67 -15.26
N GLU A 51 6.49 -21.57 -15.10
CA GLU A 51 7.05 -20.22 -15.12
C GLU A 51 7.93 -20.00 -13.88
N LEU A 52 9.17 -19.53 -14.11
CA LEU A 52 10.17 -19.28 -13.08
C LEU A 52 10.70 -17.84 -13.12
N ASP A 53 10.19 -16.98 -14.01
CA ASP A 53 10.49 -15.56 -14.03
C ASP A 53 10.01 -14.91 -12.73
N VAL A 54 10.98 -14.61 -11.86
CA VAL A 54 10.78 -13.97 -10.56
C VAL A 54 10.07 -12.63 -10.70
N ARG A 55 10.34 -11.85 -11.76
CA ARG A 55 9.73 -10.53 -11.98
C ARG A 55 8.26 -10.66 -12.36
N LEU A 56 7.93 -11.66 -13.17
CA LEU A 56 6.53 -11.95 -13.52
C LEU A 56 5.76 -12.42 -12.28
N LEU A 57 6.33 -13.35 -11.51
CA LEU A 57 5.71 -13.87 -10.29
C LEU A 57 5.53 -12.78 -9.22
N ALA A 58 6.54 -11.94 -9.00
CA ALA A 58 6.46 -10.80 -8.09
C ALA A 58 5.33 -9.86 -8.49
N ARG A 59 5.25 -9.50 -9.78
CA ARG A 59 4.16 -8.65 -10.31
C ARG A 59 2.79 -9.24 -10.01
N VAL A 60 2.59 -10.54 -10.17
CA VAL A 60 1.29 -11.17 -9.87
C VAL A 60 0.99 -11.17 -8.37
N ILE A 61 1.94 -11.55 -7.51
CA ILE A 61 1.75 -11.53 -6.05
C ILE A 61 1.37 -10.11 -5.57
N ASN A 62 2.10 -9.12 -6.08
CA ASN A 62 1.94 -7.72 -5.75
C ASN A 62 0.55 -7.15 -6.11
N LYS A 63 -0.20 -7.78 -7.02
CA LYS A 63 -1.59 -7.37 -7.33
C LYS A 63 -2.52 -7.45 -6.12
N ASP A 64 -2.18 -8.26 -5.11
CA ASP A 64 -2.97 -8.42 -3.89
C ASP A 64 -2.19 -7.87 -2.67
N PRO A 65 -2.62 -6.71 -2.13
CA PRO A 65 -2.00 -6.14 -0.92
C PRO A 65 -2.10 -7.08 0.28
N GLY A 66 -3.19 -7.85 0.40
CA GLY A 66 -3.38 -8.78 1.52
C GLY A 66 -2.45 -9.98 1.46
N LEU A 67 -2.24 -10.56 0.27
CA LEU A 67 -1.24 -11.62 0.09
C LEU A 67 0.17 -11.10 0.33
N THR A 68 0.49 -9.92 -0.21
CA THR A 68 1.81 -9.30 -0.06
C THR A 68 2.11 -9.01 1.41
N ALA A 69 1.17 -8.40 2.15
CA ALA A 69 1.32 -8.10 3.58
C ALA A 69 1.59 -9.36 4.39
N MET A 70 0.80 -10.40 4.14
CA MET A 70 0.92 -11.66 4.86
C MET A 70 2.20 -12.41 4.48
N LEU A 71 2.68 -12.29 3.23
CA LEU A 71 3.97 -12.83 2.82
C LEU A 71 5.08 -12.17 3.64
N PHE A 72 5.15 -10.84 3.66
CA PHE A 72 6.10 -10.07 4.49
C PHE A 72 5.99 -10.42 5.97
N LYS A 73 4.78 -10.58 6.51
CA LYS A 73 4.57 -11.00 7.90
C LYS A 73 5.20 -12.36 8.17
N VAL A 74 5.02 -13.32 7.28
CA VAL A 74 5.58 -14.67 7.44
C VAL A 74 7.09 -14.64 7.35
N VAL A 75 7.64 -13.99 6.31
CA VAL A 75 9.09 -13.96 6.09
C VAL A 75 9.82 -13.02 7.05
N GLY A 76 9.13 -12.08 7.70
CA GLY A 76 9.66 -11.23 8.77
C GLY A 76 9.91 -11.95 10.10
N ASN A 77 9.45 -13.19 10.25
CA ASN A 77 9.64 -13.96 11.48
C ASN A 77 11.06 -14.50 11.64
N SER A 78 11.37 -14.92 12.87
CA SER A 78 12.69 -15.43 13.28
C SER A 78 13.23 -16.58 12.41
N ALA A 79 12.35 -17.39 11.82
CA ALA A 79 12.69 -18.49 10.92
C ALA A 79 13.49 -18.05 9.68
N TYR A 80 13.35 -16.79 9.25
CA TYR A 80 13.98 -16.25 8.05
C TYR A 80 15.01 -15.15 8.35
N ARG A 81 15.41 -14.97 9.61
CA ARG A 81 16.27 -13.86 10.08
C ARG A 81 17.59 -13.74 9.30
N GLN A 82 18.12 -14.83 8.76
CA GLN A 82 19.37 -14.83 7.97
C GLN A 82 19.26 -14.10 6.63
N HIS A 83 18.05 -13.88 6.13
CA HIS A 83 17.79 -13.27 4.83
C HIS A 83 17.14 -11.87 4.93
N GLN A 84 16.80 -11.42 6.14
CA GLN A 84 16.17 -10.13 6.41
C GLN A 84 17.21 -9.00 6.54
N PRO A 85 16.86 -7.73 6.24
CA PRO A 85 15.54 -7.25 5.84
C PRO A 85 15.24 -7.41 4.35
N PHE A 86 14.00 -7.80 4.00
CA PHE A 86 13.51 -7.75 2.62
C PHE A 86 12.81 -6.43 2.34
N ASP A 87 13.04 -5.86 1.16
CA ASP A 87 12.45 -4.60 0.69
C ASP A 87 11.53 -4.76 -0.53
N SER A 88 11.54 -5.93 -1.19
CA SER A 88 10.63 -6.26 -2.31
C SER A 88 10.21 -7.74 -2.34
N VAL A 89 9.12 -8.06 -3.05
CA VAL A 89 8.69 -9.46 -3.26
C VAL A 89 9.70 -10.22 -4.13
N GLU A 90 10.41 -9.53 -5.04
CA GLU A 90 11.50 -10.13 -5.80
C GLU A 90 12.63 -10.59 -4.87
N ALA A 91 13.02 -9.77 -3.90
CA ALA A 91 14.03 -10.14 -2.90
C ALA A 91 13.59 -11.37 -2.07
N VAL A 92 12.31 -11.44 -1.70
CA VAL A 92 11.73 -12.62 -1.04
C VAL A 92 11.80 -13.86 -1.94
N LEU A 93 11.39 -13.75 -3.21
CA LEU A 93 11.44 -14.85 -4.17
C LEU A 93 12.86 -15.36 -4.42
N HIS A 94 13.86 -14.47 -4.45
CA HIS A 94 15.26 -14.86 -4.60
C HIS A 94 15.83 -15.56 -3.36
N ALA A 95 15.54 -15.06 -2.16
CA ALA A 95 16.12 -15.59 -0.93
C ALA A 95 15.39 -16.83 -0.38
N VAL A 96 14.06 -16.84 -0.46
CA VAL A 96 13.22 -17.96 0.01
C VAL A 96 13.03 -18.99 -1.10
N GLY A 97 13.07 -18.57 -2.37
CA GLY A 97 12.87 -19.45 -3.52
C GLY A 97 11.40 -19.51 -3.96
N VAL A 98 11.20 -19.54 -5.29
CA VAL A 98 9.89 -19.49 -5.96
C VAL A 98 8.88 -20.49 -5.39
N SER A 99 9.24 -21.77 -5.29
CA SER A 99 8.32 -22.82 -4.83
C SER A 99 7.87 -22.63 -3.37
N GLN A 100 8.79 -22.17 -2.52
CA GLN A 100 8.50 -21.97 -1.09
C GLN A 100 7.63 -20.72 -0.90
N THR A 101 7.97 -19.63 -1.56
CA THR A 101 7.15 -18.41 -1.58
C THR A 101 5.73 -18.69 -2.09
N PHE A 102 5.59 -19.49 -3.15
CA PHE A 102 4.26 -19.86 -3.63
C PHE A 102 3.45 -20.68 -2.62
N ASN A 103 4.08 -21.66 -1.95
CA ASN A 103 3.40 -22.43 -0.91
C ASN A 103 2.91 -21.54 0.24
N LEU A 104 3.69 -20.52 0.61
CA LEU A 104 3.29 -19.52 1.59
C LEU A 104 2.09 -18.70 1.09
N VAL A 105 2.17 -18.16 -0.12
CA VAL A 105 1.08 -17.36 -0.73
C VAL A 105 -0.20 -18.18 -0.85
N GLN A 106 -0.13 -19.44 -1.26
CA GLN A 106 -1.29 -20.34 -1.27
C GLN A 106 -1.89 -20.55 0.12
N ALA A 107 -1.05 -20.84 1.12
CA ALA A 107 -1.50 -21.05 2.50
C ALA A 107 -2.19 -19.79 3.07
N ILE A 108 -1.63 -18.61 2.77
CA ILE A 108 -2.20 -17.31 3.14
C ILE A 108 -3.58 -17.13 2.48
N ALA A 109 -3.67 -17.31 1.16
CA ALA A 109 -4.88 -17.09 0.38
C ALA A 109 -6.05 -17.97 0.88
N LEU A 110 -5.77 -19.23 1.21
CA LEU A 110 -6.74 -20.18 1.75
C LEU A 110 -7.23 -19.79 3.16
N SER A 111 -6.45 -19.01 3.91
CA SER A 111 -6.76 -18.59 5.28
C SER A 111 -7.54 -17.26 5.38
N GLY A 112 -7.78 -16.56 4.26
CA GLY A 112 -8.32 -15.19 4.20
C GLY A 112 -9.75 -15.03 3.67
N MET A 113 -10.44 -16.11 3.32
CA MET A 113 -11.72 -16.05 2.58
C MET A 113 -12.97 -15.74 3.41
N SER A 114 -12.90 -15.55 4.73
CA SER A 114 -14.10 -15.60 5.59
C SER A 114 -14.80 -14.28 5.94
N GLU A 115 -14.36 -13.10 5.49
CA GLU A 115 -14.85 -11.80 6.03
C GLU A 115 -15.47 -10.82 5.00
N ILE A 116 -15.76 -11.24 3.76
CA ILE A 116 -16.06 -10.30 2.64
C ILE A 116 -17.54 -10.29 2.22
N LYS A 117 -18.46 -10.95 2.96
CA LYS A 117 -19.86 -11.03 2.51
C LYS A 117 -20.61 -9.69 2.59
N LYS A 118 -20.23 -8.80 3.51
CA LYS A 118 -20.80 -7.46 3.65
C LYS A 118 -19.86 -6.44 2.97
N ASN A 119 -20.40 -5.53 2.17
CA ASN A 119 -19.66 -4.47 1.45
C ASN A 119 -18.67 -4.97 0.37
N ARG A 120 -18.89 -6.16 -0.22
CA ARG A 120 -18.06 -6.70 -1.31
C ARG A 120 -17.72 -5.68 -2.42
N PRO A 121 -18.67 -4.87 -2.95
CA PRO A 121 -18.34 -3.88 -3.98
C PRO A 121 -17.33 -2.83 -3.51
N VAL A 122 -17.36 -2.45 -2.22
CA VAL A 122 -16.42 -1.49 -1.64
C VAL A 122 -15.01 -2.08 -1.55
N TYR A 123 -14.89 -3.36 -1.18
CA TYR A 123 -13.60 -4.06 -1.20
C TYR A 123 -13.05 -4.22 -2.63
N GLU A 124 -13.90 -4.55 -3.60
CA GLU A 124 -13.50 -4.64 -5.01
C GLU A 124 -13.01 -3.29 -5.55
N ALA A 125 -13.70 -2.20 -5.22
CA ALA A 125 -13.26 -0.84 -5.56
C ALA A 125 -11.94 -0.48 -4.87
N PHE A 126 -11.77 -0.82 -3.58
CA PHE A 126 -10.53 -0.60 -2.83
C PHE A 126 -9.34 -1.32 -3.47
N TRP A 127 -9.47 -2.61 -3.82
CA TRP A 127 -8.37 -3.34 -4.46
C TRP A 127 -8.04 -2.80 -5.84
N ALA A 128 -9.06 -2.49 -6.65
CA ALA A 128 -8.85 -1.92 -7.98
C ALA A 128 -8.10 -0.58 -7.91
N ARG A 129 -8.48 0.28 -6.95
CA ARG A 129 -7.78 1.55 -6.69
C ARG A 129 -6.35 1.33 -6.22
N SER A 130 -6.15 0.50 -5.19
CA SER A 130 -4.81 0.22 -4.63
C SER A 130 -3.87 -0.30 -5.73
N HIS A 131 -4.37 -1.18 -6.58
CA HIS A 131 -3.64 -1.69 -7.74
C HIS A 131 -3.31 -0.59 -8.77
N ALA A 132 -4.28 0.27 -9.09
CA ALA A 132 -4.05 1.39 -10.01
C ALA A 132 -3.00 2.36 -9.47
N ILE A 133 -3.08 2.74 -8.18
CA ILE A 133 -2.11 3.61 -7.53
C ILE A 133 -0.73 2.96 -7.46
N GLY A 134 -0.63 1.67 -7.15
CA GLY A 134 0.63 0.92 -7.20
C GLY A 134 1.27 0.96 -8.58
N GLN A 135 0.51 0.72 -9.65
CA GLN A 135 1.02 0.79 -11.02
C GLN A 135 1.47 2.20 -11.41
N LEU A 136 0.67 3.22 -11.10
CA LEU A 136 1.03 4.61 -11.40
C LEU A 136 2.27 5.05 -10.61
N ALA A 137 2.37 4.70 -9.33
CA ALA A 137 3.54 4.97 -8.50
C ALA A 137 4.81 4.30 -9.07
N MET A 138 4.70 3.05 -9.53
CA MET A 138 5.78 2.33 -10.21
C MET A 138 6.25 3.06 -11.48
N LEU A 139 5.32 3.51 -12.33
CA LEU A 139 5.63 4.23 -13.56
C LEU A 139 6.27 5.59 -13.29
N ILE A 140 5.76 6.33 -12.31
CA ILE A 140 6.35 7.60 -11.87
C ILE A 140 7.77 7.37 -11.35
N ALA A 141 7.98 6.37 -10.50
CA ALA A 141 9.29 6.04 -9.96
C ALA A 141 10.28 5.65 -11.06
N ASP A 142 9.84 4.91 -12.08
CA ASP A 142 10.66 4.53 -13.23
C ASP A 142 11.12 5.76 -14.03
N GLU A 143 10.20 6.67 -14.35
CA GLU A 143 10.52 7.93 -15.05
C GLU A 143 11.39 8.89 -14.21
N ARG A 144 11.31 8.80 -12.88
CA ARG A 144 11.98 9.71 -11.94
C ARG A 144 13.07 9.05 -11.10
N VAL A 145 13.52 7.84 -11.46
CA VAL A 145 14.49 7.07 -10.66
C VAL A 145 15.80 7.83 -10.45
N ALA A 146 16.25 8.58 -11.47
CA ALA A 146 17.46 9.40 -11.40
C ALA A 146 17.32 10.62 -10.47
N VAL A 147 16.10 11.03 -10.13
CA VAL A 147 15.80 12.17 -9.25
C VAL A 147 15.55 11.68 -7.83
N CYS A 148 14.69 10.67 -7.67
CA CYS A 148 14.18 10.25 -6.37
C CYS A 148 15.00 9.10 -5.75
N ASN A 149 15.78 8.37 -6.55
CA ASN A 149 16.48 7.15 -6.14
C ASN A 149 15.54 6.14 -5.45
N ILE A 150 14.32 6.02 -5.98
CA ILE A 150 13.31 5.05 -5.55
C ILE A 150 13.10 4.06 -6.68
N PHE A 151 13.21 2.77 -6.37
CA PHE A 151 12.99 1.73 -7.36
C PHE A 151 11.49 1.53 -7.63
N PRO A 152 11.10 1.17 -8.88
CA PRO A 152 9.70 1.02 -9.24
C PRO A 152 8.92 0.00 -8.39
N ASP A 153 9.56 -1.09 -7.96
CA ASP A 153 8.97 -2.11 -7.10
C ASP A 153 8.68 -1.60 -5.68
N GLN A 154 9.57 -0.78 -5.13
CA GLN A 154 9.37 -0.11 -3.84
C GLN A 154 8.19 0.88 -3.91
N ALA A 155 8.10 1.67 -4.99
CA ALA A 155 7.00 2.60 -5.21
C ALA A 155 5.66 1.88 -5.42
N TYR A 156 5.67 0.75 -6.13
CA TYR A 156 4.50 -0.10 -6.28
C TYR A 156 3.98 -0.56 -4.91
N LEU A 157 4.87 -1.06 -4.04
CA LEU A 157 4.50 -1.49 -2.69
C LEU A 157 3.89 -0.35 -1.88
N ALA A 158 4.47 0.85 -1.93
CA ALA A 158 3.90 2.00 -1.24
C ALA A 158 2.48 2.32 -1.75
N GLY A 159 2.28 2.30 -3.07
CA GLY A 159 0.99 2.55 -3.69
C GLY A 159 -0.10 1.53 -3.37
N ILE A 160 0.22 0.22 -3.31
CA ILE A 160 -0.79 -0.79 -2.95
C ILE A 160 -1.17 -0.78 -1.46
N PHE A 161 -0.29 -0.24 -0.61
CA PHE A 161 -0.50 -0.25 0.84
C PHE A 161 -0.96 1.07 1.44
N HIS A 162 -0.87 2.20 0.73
CA HIS A 162 -1.14 3.54 1.32
C HIS A 162 -2.46 3.59 2.11
N ASP A 163 -3.55 3.04 1.56
CA ASP A 163 -4.87 3.00 2.19
C ASP A 163 -5.16 1.73 3.01
N CYS A 164 -4.16 0.92 3.37
CA CYS A 164 -4.40 -0.37 4.03
C CYS A 164 -5.11 -0.29 5.40
N GLY A 165 -5.17 0.89 6.02
CA GLY A 165 -5.97 1.14 7.22
C GLY A 165 -7.48 1.15 6.97
N VAL A 166 -7.92 1.52 5.77
CA VAL A 166 -9.35 1.67 5.42
C VAL A 166 -10.13 0.35 5.57
N PRO A 167 -9.69 -0.79 4.99
CA PRO A 167 -10.32 -2.09 5.23
C PRO A 167 -10.51 -2.45 6.71
N LEU A 168 -9.60 -2.02 7.58
CA LEU A 168 -9.66 -2.32 9.00
C LEU A 168 -10.69 -1.45 9.72
N LEU A 169 -10.79 -0.19 9.32
CA LEU A 169 -11.85 0.70 9.78
C LEU A 169 -13.22 0.22 9.31
N MET A 170 -13.33 -0.30 8.09
CA MET A 170 -14.55 -0.95 7.58
C MET A 170 -14.97 -2.15 8.44
N GLN A 171 -14.02 -2.98 8.88
CA GLN A 171 -14.28 -4.11 9.78
C GLN A 171 -14.65 -3.64 11.19
N ARG A 172 -13.99 -2.58 11.67
CA ARG A 172 -14.17 -2.05 13.04
C ARG A 172 -15.49 -1.31 13.23
N PHE A 173 -15.94 -0.59 12.22
CA PHE A 173 -17.07 0.34 12.27
C PHE A 173 -18.16 -0.06 11.26
N PRO A 174 -19.28 -0.67 11.71
CA PRO A 174 -20.30 -1.20 10.81
C PRO A 174 -20.96 -0.19 9.86
N THR A 175 -20.93 1.10 10.21
CA THR A 175 -21.51 2.21 9.42
C THR A 175 -20.48 2.94 8.54
N TYR A 176 -19.19 2.62 8.67
CA TYR A 176 -18.09 3.35 8.02
C TYR A 176 -18.25 3.50 6.52
N CYS A 177 -18.49 2.40 5.80
CA CYS A 177 -18.72 2.45 4.35
C CYS A 177 -19.91 3.36 3.96
N ALA A 178 -20.98 3.37 4.74
CA ALA A 178 -22.18 4.13 4.45
C ALA A 178 -21.97 5.62 4.73
N GLU A 179 -21.38 5.96 5.87
CA GLU A 179 -21.15 7.35 6.26
C GLU A 179 -20.05 8.01 5.43
N MET A 180 -18.98 7.29 5.10
CA MET A 180 -17.91 7.75 4.20
C MET A 180 -18.28 7.59 2.71
N LYS A 181 -19.48 7.08 2.41
CA LYS A 181 -20.01 6.92 1.04
C LYS A 181 -19.10 6.13 0.09
N LEU A 182 -18.34 5.16 0.62
CA LEU A 182 -17.33 4.40 -0.14
C LEU A 182 -17.89 3.48 -1.24
N GLY A 183 -19.22 3.32 -1.30
CA GLY A 183 -19.89 2.64 -2.40
C GLY A 183 -20.23 3.55 -3.59
N ALA A 184 -20.04 4.87 -3.47
CA ALA A 184 -20.30 5.81 -4.54
C ALA A 184 -19.08 5.92 -5.48
N PRO A 185 -19.28 5.93 -6.81
CA PRO A 185 -18.18 6.13 -7.77
C PRO A 185 -17.46 7.46 -7.52
N GLY A 186 -16.13 7.45 -7.62
CA GLY A 186 -15.31 8.67 -7.49
C GLY A 186 -15.17 9.21 -6.06
N ILE A 187 -15.80 8.60 -5.05
CA ILE A 187 -15.67 9.02 -3.65
C ILE A 187 -14.58 8.24 -2.94
N TRP A 188 -13.65 8.99 -2.35
CA TRP A 188 -12.50 8.49 -1.62
C TRP A 188 -12.59 8.92 -0.16
N ILE A 189 -11.69 8.38 0.65
CA ILE A 189 -11.64 8.66 2.08
C ILE A 189 -11.09 10.08 2.23
N ASP A 190 -11.83 10.93 2.93
CA ASP A 190 -11.35 12.24 3.38
C ASP A 190 -10.93 12.09 4.85
N LEU A 191 -9.66 12.36 5.13
CA LEU A 191 -9.07 12.16 6.45
C LEU A 191 -9.74 13.03 7.53
N ALA A 192 -10.13 14.27 7.19
CA ALA A 192 -10.77 15.17 8.14
C ALA A 192 -12.22 14.75 8.43
N GLU A 193 -12.94 14.25 7.42
CA GLU A 193 -14.28 13.70 7.60
C GLU A 193 -14.26 12.39 8.40
N GLU A 194 -13.24 11.55 8.18
CA GLU A 194 -13.00 10.33 8.94
C GLU A 194 -12.78 10.62 10.43
N ASP A 195 -11.86 11.53 10.75
CA ASP A 195 -11.59 11.94 12.15
C ASP A 195 -12.85 12.48 12.82
N ARG A 196 -13.58 13.37 12.13
CA ARG A 196 -14.81 13.97 12.66
C ARG A 196 -15.91 12.95 12.98
N LYS A 197 -16.04 11.89 12.17
CA LYS A 197 -17.13 10.89 12.32
C LYS A 197 -16.76 9.71 13.21
N PHE A 198 -15.52 9.25 13.12
CA PHE A 198 -15.08 8.01 13.73
C PHE A 198 -13.99 8.19 14.78
N ASN A 199 -13.45 9.40 14.95
CA ASN A 199 -12.28 9.70 15.79
C ASN A 199 -11.15 8.72 15.46
N ALA A 200 -10.87 8.59 14.16
CA ALA A 200 -9.96 7.63 13.58
C ALA A 200 -9.16 8.28 12.44
N ASP A 201 -7.99 7.70 12.18
CA ASP A 201 -7.07 8.12 11.13
C ASP A 201 -6.55 6.83 10.47
N HIS A 202 -6.94 6.61 9.21
CA HIS A 202 -6.56 5.42 8.45
C HIS A 202 -5.06 5.37 8.15
N CYS A 203 -4.35 6.49 8.09
CA CYS A 203 -2.89 6.53 7.95
C CYS A 203 -2.24 5.96 9.20
N VAL A 204 -2.71 6.35 10.37
CA VAL A 204 -2.21 5.85 11.67
C VAL A 204 -2.53 4.36 11.83
N VAL A 205 -3.77 3.95 11.54
CA VAL A 205 -4.17 2.53 11.60
C VAL A 205 -3.35 1.70 10.61
N GLY A 206 -3.21 2.18 9.37
CA GLY A 206 -2.40 1.55 8.32
C GLY A 206 -0.95 1.39 8.76
N TYR A 207 -0.32 2.45 9.29
CA TYR A 207 1.04 2.43 9.81
C TYR A 207 1.24 1.36 10.88
N LEU A 208 0.38 1.32 11.90
CA LEU A 208 0.49 0.37 13.01
C LEU A 208 0.43 -1.08 12.52
N VAL A 209 -0.40 -1.32 11.52
CA VAL A 209 -0.61 -2.65 10.97
C VAL A 209 0.49 -3.03 9.98
N ALA A 210 0.97 -2.12 9.16
CA ALA A 210 2.15 -2.30 8.31
C ALA A 210 3.37 -2.72 9.13
N ARG A 211 3.60 -2.06 10.28
CA ARG A 211 4.65 -2.45 11.23
C ARG A 211 4.42 -3.84 11.82
N HIS A 212 3.17 -4.20 12.10
CA HIS A 212 2.81 -5.54 12.56
C HIS A 212 3.00 -6.61 11.48
N TRP A 213 2.88 -6.26 10.20
CA TRP A 213 3.20 -7.13 9.07
C TRP A 213 4.69 -7.17 8.72
N HIS A 214 5.54 -6.47 9.49
CA HIS A 214 6.97 -6.38 9.19
C HIS A 214 7.26 -5.84 7.79
N LEU A 215 6.40 -4.94 7.28
CA LEU A 215 6.69 -4.23 6.05
C LEU A 215 7.96 -3.36 6.22
N PRO A 216 8.68 -3.07 5.13
CA PRO A 216 9.83 -2.18 5.18
C PRO A 216 9.48 -0.83 5.80
N GLU A 217 10.44 -0.21 6.48
CA GLU A 217 10.20 1.06 7.20
C GLU A 217 9.74 2.17 6.26
N PHE A 218 10.36 2.29 5.09
CA PHE A 218 9.96 3.27 4.08
C PHE A 218 8.51 3.09 3.60
N ILE A 219 7.98 1.85 3.60
CA ILE A 219 6.57 1.58 3.30
C ILE A 219 5.68 2.03 4.45
N CYS A 220 6.09 1.75 5.68
CA CYS A 220 5.35 2.18 6.86
C CYS A 220 5.23 3.72 6.88
N ASP A 221 6.33 4.42 6.64
CA ASP A 221 6.33 5.88 6.63
C ASP A 221 5.53 6.46 5.46
N ALA A 222 5.62 5.85 4.27
CA ALA A 222 4.76 6.23 3.16
C ALA A 222 3.27 6.13 3.52
N ILE A 223 2.85 5.04 4.19
CA ILE A 223 1.48 4.87 4.70
C ILE A 223 1.14 5.93 5.74
N ARG A 224 2.04 6.25 6.68
CA ARG A 224 1.77 7.23 7.74
C ARG A 224 1.56 8.64 7.19
N TYR A 225 2.29 9.01 6.14
CA TYR A 225 2.41 10.39 5.70
C TYR A 225 1.82 10.67 4.31
N HIS A 226 1.09 9.73 3.70
CA HIS A 226 0.57 9.90 2.33
C HIS A 226 -0.39 11.10 2.15
N HIS A 227 -1.03 11.60 3.22
CA HIS A 227 -1.81 12.84 3.20
C HIS A 227 -1.05 14.10 3.68
N ALA A 228 0.21 13.96 4.12
CA ALA A 228 0.89 14.96 4.96
C ALA A 228 2.32 15.30 4.50
N ILE A 229 2.57 15.37 3.18
CA ILE A 229 3.91 15.70 2.64
C ILE A 229 4.50 17.00 3.23
N GLY A 230 3.66 18.01 3.50
CA GLY A 230 4.08 19.28 4.08
C GLY A 230 4.66 19.15 5.51
N GLU A 231 4.37 18.06 6.21
CA GLU A 231 4.90 17.79 7.55
C GLU A 231 6.27 17.10 7.52
N LEU A 232 6.70 16.57 6.37
CA LEU A 232 7.88 15.71 6.27
C LEU A 232 9.22 16.47 6.29
N GLY A 233 9.26 17.75 5.92
CA GLY A 233 10.52 18.50 5.86
C GLY A 233 11.59 17.79 5.00
N GLN A 234 12.65 17.25 5.62
CA GLN A 234 13.74 16.51 4.95
C GLN A 234 13.74 15.00 5.30
N HIS A 235 12.57 14.46 5.63
CA HIS A 235 12.41 13.04 5.97
C HIS A 235 12.68 12.13 4.76
N GLU A 236 13.25 10.94 4.98
CA GLU A 236 13.61 10.00 3.90
C GLU A 236 12.41 9.47 3.11
N ALA A 237 11.23 9.39 3.74
CA ALA A 237 9.99 8.99 3.08
C ALA A 237 9.40 10.05 2.14
N ARG A 238 9.96 11.27 2.10
CA ARG A 238 9.35 12.41 1.39
C ARG A 238 9.19 12.16 -0.11
N SER A 239 10.23 11.66 -0.78
CA SER A 239 10.16 11.37 -2.21
C SER A 239 9.15 10.24 -2.51
N MET A 240 9.07 9.23 -1.64
CA MET A 240 8.08 8.15 -1.76
C MET A 240 6.65 8.68 -1.60
N VAL A 241 6.41 9.55 -0.62
CA VAL A 241 5.12 10.21 -0.42
C VAL A 241 4.76 11.10 -1.60
N ALA A 242 5.72 11.83 -2.17
CA ALA A 242 5.49 12.64 -3.37
C ALA A 242 5.07 11.78 -4.56
N ILE A 243 5.72 10.62 -4.77
CA ILE A 243 5.35 9.65 -5.81
C ILE A 243 3.91 9.16 -5.60
N VAL A 244 3.56 8.75 -4.37
CA VAL A 244 2.20 8.26 -4.05
C VAL A 244 1.15 9.35 -4.25
N GLN A 245 1.41 10.59 -3.82
CA GLN A 245 0.47 11.70 -4.00
C GLN A 245 0.28 12.08 -5.47
N LEU A 246 1.34 12.07 -6.28
CA LEU A 246 1.21 12.27 -7.73
C LEU A 246 0.46 11.11 -8.39
N ALA A 247 0.69 9.86 -7.97
CA ALA A 247 -0.05 8.70 -8.47
C ALA A 247 -1.56 8.84 -8.20
N VAL A 248 -1.93 9.31 -7.00
CA VAL A 248 -3.31 9.60 -6.62
C VAL A 248 -3.91 10.69 -7.52
N ASP A 249 -3.19 11.80 -7.75
CA ASP A 249 -3.65 12.86 -8.65
C ASP A 249 -3.84 12.37 -10.09
N ILE A 250 -2.89 11.62 -10.63
CA ILE A 250 -2.98 11.06 -11.99
C ILE A 250 -4.19 10.13 -12.11
N HIS A 251 -4.45 9.31 -11.09
CA HIS A 251 -5.62 8.43 -11.09
C HIS A 251 -6.94 9.20 -11.07
N TYR A 252 -7.02 10.32 -10.35
CA TYR A 252 -8.19 11.21 -10.42
C TYR A 252 -8.36 11.82 -11.82
N ARG A 253 -7.26 12.26 -12.45
CA ARG A 253 -7.27 12.81 -13.82
C ARG A 253 -7.73 11.79 -14.86
N ASP A 254 -7.28 10.54 -14.73
CA ASP A 254 -7.71 9.41 -15.56
C ASP A 254 -9.24 9.21 -15.49
N GLN A 255 -9.82 9.44 -14.31
CA GLN A 255 -11.27 9.38 -14.10
C GLN A 255 -12.01 10.66 -14.48
N HIS A 256 -11.29 11.69 -14.94
CA HIS A 256 -11.82 13.04 -15.20
C HIS A 256 -12.48 13.68 -13.96
N ILE A 257 -11.92 13.41 -12.78
CA ILE A 257 -12.34 13.94 -11.48
C ILE A 257 -11.23 14.85 -10.95
N ALA A 258 -11.60 15.96 -10.30
CA ALA A 258 -10.63 16.79 -9.62
C ALA A 258 -10.13 16.10 -8.35
N SER A 259 -8.80 15.95 -8.22
CA SER A 259 -8.18 15.49 -6.97
C SER A 259 -8.45 16.50 -5.84
N PRO A 260 -9.10 16.10 -4.74
CA PRO A 260 -9.49 17.03 -3.67
C PRO A 260 -8.30 17.70 -2.97
N GLU A 261 -7.15 17.02 -2.94
CA GLU A 261 -5.98 17.45 -2.17
C GLU A 261 -4.88 18.09 -3.03
N TRP A 262 -4.94 17.91 -4.35
CA TRP A 262 -3.82 18.25 -5.24
C TRP A 262 -3.35 19.69 -5.11
N GLU A 263 -4.27 20.65 -5.07
CA GLU A 263 -3.93 22.07 -4.94
C GLU A 263 -3.18 22.41 -3.63
N ARG A 264 -3.37 21.61 -2.57
CA ARG A 264 -2.67 21.80 -1.29
C ARG A 264 -1.28 21.19 -1.28
N VAL A 265 -1.05 20.13 -2.07
CA VAL A 265 0.18 19.34 -2.01
C VAL A 265 1.13 19.58 -3.19
N LYS A 266 0.64 20.06 -4.34
CA LYS A 266 1.43 20.18 -5.58
C LYS A 266 2.71 21.01 -5.43
N ALA A 267 2.69 22.03 -4.58
CA ALA A 267 3.85 22.90 -4.32
C ALA A 267 4.99 22.16 -3.60
N GLU A 268 4.67 21.10 -2.86
CA GLU A 268 5.63 20.24 -2.18
C GLU A 268 6.02 19.04 -3.06
N VAL A 269 5.05 18.45 -3.77
CA VAL A 269 5.22 17.25 -4.60
C VAL A 269 6.06 17.53 -5.85
N LEU A 270 5.76 18.57 -6.61
CA LEU A 270 6.41 18.79 -7.90
C LEU A 270 7.92 19.03 -7.77
N PRO A 271 8.41 19.90 -6.86
CA PRO A 271 9.85 20.10 -6.70
C PRO A 271 10.59 18.85 -6.22
N GLU A 272 9.96 18.08 -5.32
CA GLU A 272 10.52 16.81 -4.81
C GLU A 272 10.76 15.81 -5.94
N LEU A 273 9.84 15.78 -6.91
CA LEU A 273 9.95 14.92 -8.09
C LEU A 273 10.73 15.58 -9.24
N GLY A 274 11.25 16.80 -9.06
CA GLY A 274 11.95 17.58 -10.10
C GLY A 274 11.05 18.05 -11.26
N LEU A 275 9.74 18.14 -11.05
CA LEU A 275 8.73 18.56 -12.02
C LEU A 275 8.40 20.05 -11.82
N SER A 276 7.95 20.70 -12.89
CA SER A 276 7.32 22.03 -12.85
C SER A 276 5.83 21.90 -13.15
N GLU A 277 5.01 22.89 -12.76
CA GLU A 277 3.58 22.92 -13.13
C GLU A 277 3.39 22.95 -14.66
N GLU A 278 4.31 23.56 -15.39
CA GLU A 278 4.27 23.64 -16.86
C GLU A 278 4.56 22.29 -17.54
N ALA A 279 5.48 21.49 -16.98
CA ALA A 279 5.84 20.18 -17.52
C ALA A 279 4.90 19.06 -17.04
N LEU A 280 4.07 19.32 -16.03
CA LEU A 280 3.19 18.32 -15.44
C LEU A 280 2.22 17.70 -16.46
N PRO A 281 1.51 18.45 -17.34
CA PRO A 281 0.58 17.84 -18.29
C PRO A 281 1.25 16.80 -19.20
N GLU A 282 2.40 17.14 -19.78
CA GLU A 282 3.17 16.22 -20.64
C GLU A 282 3.64 14.98 -19.86
N PHE A 283 4.10 15.16 -18.63
CA PHE A 283 4.51 14.05 -17.78
C PHE A 283 3.33 13.11 -17.45
N VAL A 284 2.15 13.67 -17.16
CA VAL A 284 0.93 12.88 -16.90
C VAL A 284 0.53 12.09 -18.14
N ASP A 285 0.59 12.68 -19.33
CA ASP A 285 0.27 11.99 -20.58
C ASP A 285 1.18 10.79 -20.82
N ILE A 286 2.50 10.93 -20.61
CA ILE A 286 3.48 9.82 -20.70
C ILE A 286 3.12 8.68 -19.74
N VAL A 287 2.82 9.01 -18.48
CA VAL A 287 2.47 8.00 -17.47
C VAL A 287 1.16 7.29 -17.82
N LEU A 288 0.14 8.03 -18.27
CA LEU A 288 -1.16 7.46 -18.64
C LEU A 288 -1.07 6.58 -19.90
N GLU A 289 -0.31 6.98 -20.92
CA GLU A 289 -0.08 6.16 -22.11
C GLU A 289 0.52 4.79 -21.73
N ARG A 290 1.54 4.79 -20.86
CA ARG A 290 2.14 3.57 -20.33
C ARG A 290 1.16 2.75 -19.49
N TYR A 291 0.40 3.40 -18.62
CA TYR A 291 -0.57 2.75 -17.72
C TYR A 291 -1.68 2.01 -18.49
N HIS A 292 -2.23 2.64 -19.53
CA HIS A 292 -3.21 2.00 -20.40
C HIS A 292 -2.59 0.89 -21.26
N GLY A 293 -1.37 1.09 -21.76
CA GLY A 293 -0.64 0.06 -22.50
C GLY A 293 -0.33 -1.20 -21.68
N THR A 294 -0.11 -1.08 -20.37
CA THR A 294 0.05 -2.23 -19.46
C THR A 294 -1.25 -2.94 -19.09
N SER A 295 -2.40 -2.28 -19.26
CA SER A 295 -3.71 -2.84 -18.90
C SER A 295 -4.30 -3.74 -20.01
N GLU A 296 -3.74 -3.69 -21.21
CA GLU A 296 -4.17 -4.49 -22.39
C GLU A 296 -3.32 -5.76 -22.63
N ALA A 297 -2.25 -5.98 -21.84
CA ALA A 297 -1.32 -7.11 -21.95
C ALA A 297 -1.55 -8.20 -20.88
#